data_AF-A0A810Q9P2-F1
#
_entry.id   AF-A0A810Q9P2-F1
#
_cell.length_a   1.000
_cell.length_b   1.000
_cell.length_c   1.000
_cell.angle_alpha   90.00
_cell.angle_beta   90.00
_cell.angle_gamma   90.00
#
_symmetry.space_group_name_H-M   'P 1'
#
loop_
_entity.id
_entity.type
_entity.pdbx_description
1 polymer ?
#
loop_
_entity_poly.entity_id
_entity_poly.type
_entity_poly.pdbx_seq_one_letter_code
_entity_poly.pdbx_strand_id
1 'polypeptide(L)'
;MTRANLLLIRELNVNGDGDFADVMIQLERPLTPEQKRALRVELTRLKQVLDDPDTDSVVELAIHNILGSAAAQSGYDLIEF
;
A
#
# COMPACT_ATOMS: atom_id res chain seq x y z
N MET A 1 17.34 -19.46 -3.07
CA MET A 1 16.07 -18.69 -3.03
C MET A 1 16.39 -17.28 -2.59
N THR A 2 16.14 -16.30 -3.44
CA THR A 2 16.16 -14.88 -3.05
C THR A 2 14.93 -14.62 -2.17
N ARG A 3 15.11 -13.91 -1.04
CA ARG A 3 13.97 -13.47 -0.21
C ARG A 3 13.10 -12.51 -1.01
N ALA A 4 11.78 -12.69 -0.95
CA ALA A 4 10.85 -11.71 -1.49
C ALA A 4 10.92 -10.42 -0.65
N ASN A 5 10.89 -9.27 -1.32
CA ASN A 5 10.74 -7.99 -0.63
C ASN A 5 9.24 -7.72 -0.51
N LEU A 6 8.73 -7.74 0.72
CA LEU A 6 7.32 -7.50 1.00
C LEU A 6 7.15 -6.15 1.71
N LEU A 7 6.10 -5.45 1.34
CA LEU A 7 5.65 -4.22 1.97
C LEU A 7 4.19 -4.40 2.38
N LEU A 8 3.92 -4.27 3.67
CA LEU A 8 2.56 -4.18 4.18
C LEU A 8 2.18 -2.69 4.32
N ILE A 9 1.07 -2.30 3.70
CA ILE A 9 0.46 -0.98 3.87
C ILE A 9 -0.81 -1.15 4.68
N ARG A 10 -0.89 -0.45 5.81
CA ARG A 10 -2.09 -0.42 6.66
C ARG A 10 -2.74 0.95 6.56
N GLU A 11 -3.99 0.98 6.11
CA GLU A 11 -4.88 2.12 6.31
C GLU A 11 -5.58 1.97 7.65
N LEU A 12 -5.59 3.05 8.43
CA LEU A 12 -6.29 3.10 9.71
C LEU A 12 -7.55 3.93 9.58
N ASN A 13 -8.57 3.58 10.35
CA ASN A 13 -9.82 4.28 10.46
C ASN A 13 -10.58 4.40 9.12
N VAL A 14 -10.63 3.31 8.34
CA VAL A 14 -11.18 3.28 6.98
C VAL A 14 -12.64 3.78 6.92
N ASN A 15 -13.43 3.50 7.96
CA ASN A 15 -14.85 3.84 8.06
C ASN A 15 -15.20 4.83 9.19
N GLY A 16 -14.22 5.34 9.93
CA GLY A 16 -14.47 6.22 11.09
C GLY A 16 -14.70 5.49 12.43
N ASP A 17 -14.77 4.16 12.43
CA ASP A 17 -15.06 3.33 13.62
C ASP A 17 -13.81 2.63 14.18
N GLY A 18 -12.62 3.03 13.71
CA GLY A 18 -11.35 2.44 14.13
C GLY A 18 -10.93 1.17 13.38
N ASP A 19 -11.69 0.74 12.37
CA ASP A 19 -11.31 -0.37 11.50
C ASP A 19 -10.06 -0.05 10.68
N PHE A 20 -9.39 -1.11 10.20
CA PHE A 20 -8.22 -0.99 9.34
C PHE A 20 -8.34 -1.88 8.11
N ALA A 21 -7.61 -1.51 7.07
CA ALA A 21 -7.43 -2.33 5.88
C ALA A 21 -5.94 -2.49 5.61
N ASP A 22 -5.55 -3.71 5.23
CA ASP A 22 -4.17 -4.08 5.00
C ASP A 22 -4.01 -4.54 3.56
N VAL A 23 -2.95 -4.05 2.90
CA VAL A 23 -2.61 -4.40 1.53
C VAL A 23 -1.15 -4.85 1.48
N MET A 24 -0.93 -6.07 1.01
CA MET A 24 0.41 -6.63 0.84
C MET A 24 0.91 -6.39 -0.58
N ILE A 25 2.11 -5.82 -0.68
CA ILE A 25 2.79 -5.52 -1.93
C ILE A 25 4.07 -6.33 -2.02
N GLN A 26 4.22 -7.07 -3.11
CA GLN A 26 5.49 -7.67 -3.49
C GLN A 26 6.31 -6.66 -4.30
N LEU A 27 7.54 -6.42 -3.86
CA LEU A 27 8.49 -5.52 -4.49
C LEU A 27 9.61 -6.31 -5.14
N GLU A 28 10.09 -5.84 -6.30
CA GLU A 28 11.33 -6.38 -6.88
C GLU A 28 12.55 -6.05 -6.01
N ARG A 29 12.55 -4.88 -5.36
CA ARG A 29 13.65 -4.36 -4.54
C ARG A 29 13.09 -3.64 -3.29
N PRO A 30 13.86 -3.56 -2.19
CA PRO A 30 13.46 -2.75 -1.04
C PRO A 30 13.27 -1.29 -1.41
N LEU A 31 12.28 -0.62 -0.80
CA LEU A 31 12.07 0.81 -0.99
C LEU A 31 13.19 1.66 -0.40
N THR A 32 13.61 2.68 -1.14
CA THR A 32 14.46 3.75 -0.59
C THR A 32 13.67 4.64 0.37
N PRO A 33 14.34 5.40 1.26
CA PRO A 33 13.68 6.38 2.13
C PRO A 33 12.84 7.41 1.35
N GLU A 34 13.33 7.89 0.21
CA GLU A 34 12.63 8.84 -0.65
C GLU A 34 11.36 8.23 -1.23
N GLN A 35 11.43 6.99 -1.73
CA GLN A 35 10.25 6.28 -2.24
C GLN A 35 9.22 6.04 -1.14
N LYS A 36 9.64 5.65 0.08
CA LYS A 36 8.73 5.51 1.22
C LYS A 36 8.03 6.83 1.55
N ARG A 37 8.75 7.95 1.51
CA ARG A 37 8.18 9.28 1.76
C ARG A 37 7.20 9.67 0.66
N ALA A 38 7.58 9.50 -0.60
CA ALA A 38 6.73 9.81 -1.74
C ALA A 38 5.44 8.98 -1.74
N LEU A 39 5.54 7.68 -1.43
CA LEU A 39 4.39 6.79 -1.33
C LEU A 39 3.43 7.24 -0.22
N ARG A 40 3.93 7.63 0.96
CA ARG A 40 3.08 8.17 2.03
C ARG A 40 2.33 9.43 1.62
N VAL A 41 3.00 10.34 0.91
CA VAL A 41 2.37 11.58 0.41
C VAL A 41 1.28 11.25 -0.61
N GLU A 42 1.57 10.34 -1.53
CA GLU A 42 0.65 9.97 -2.60
C GLU A 42 -0.59 9.22 -2.07
N LEU A 43 -0.41 8.29 -1.12
CA LEU A 43 -1.52 7.60 -0.46
C LEU A 43 -2.49 8.60 0.20
N THR A 44 -1.97 9.57 0.96
CA THR A 44 -2.78 10.62 1.59
C THR A 44 -3.47 11.50 0.55
N ARG A 45 -2.78 11.88 -0.52
CA ARG A 45 -3.34 12.70 -1.59
C ARG A 45 -4.49 11.98 -2.29
N LEU A 46 -4.31 10.71 -2.65
CA LEU A 46 -5.33 9.93 -3.35
C LEU A 46 -6.57 9.71 -2.49
N LYS A 47 -6.41 9.45 -1.18
CA LYS A 47 -7.54 9.36 -0.25
C LYS A 47 -8.39 10.64 -0.17
N GLN A 48 -7.78 11.81 -0.41
CA GLN A 48 -8.49 13.09 -0.37
C GLN A 48 -9.14 13.48 -1.70
N VAL A 49 -8.63 12.98 -2.82
CA VAL A 49 -9.01 13.43 -4.17
C VAL A 49 -9.98 12.46 -4.84
N LEU A 50 -9.89 11.16 -4.52
CA LEU A 50 -10.82 10.17 -5.02
C LEU A 50 -12.12 10.23 -4.21
N ASP A 51 -13.24 9.99 -4.89
CA ASP A 51 -14.57 9.97 -4.29
C ASP A 51 -14.84 8.58 -3.70
N ASP A 52 -14.90 8.49 -2.38
CA ASP A 52 -15.12 7.25 -1.61
C ASP A 52 -14.27 6.04 -2.05
N PRO A 53 -12.93 6.16 -2.10
CA PRO A 53 -12.09 5.09 -2.63
C PRO A 53 -11.87 3.96 -1.62
N ASP A 54 -11.92 2.73 -2.11
CA ASP A 54 -11.46 1.56 -1.38
C ASP A 54 -9.93 1.56 -1.23
N THR A 55 -9.44 0.90 -0.18
CA THR A 55 -8.01 0.89 0.16
C THR A 55 -7.16 0.25 -0.94
N ASP A 56 -7.63 -0.82 -1.58
CA ASP A 56 -6.90 -1.53 -2.63
C ASP A 56 -6.65 -0.62 -3.83
N SER A 57 -7.68 0.07 -4.33
CA SER A 57 -7.52 1.02 -5.46
C SER A 57 -6.58 2.17 -5.14
N VAL A 58 -6.65 2.74 -3.93
CA VAL A 58 -5.72 3.80 -3.51
C VAL A 58 -4.28 3.29 -3.52
N VAL A 59 -4.05 2.11 -2.95
CA VAL A 59 -2.72 1.52 -2.86
C VAL A 59 -2.19 1.16 -4.25
N GLU A 60 -3.00 0.53 -5.10
CA GLU A 60 -2.61 0.18 -6.47
C GLU A 60 -2.13 1.41 -7.24
N LEU A 61 -2.92 2.48 -7.21
CA LEU A 61 -2.62 3.71 -7.92
C LEU A 61 -1.39 4.43 -7.33
N ALA A 62 -1.25 4.47 -6.01
CA ALA A 62 -0.08 5.06 -5.36
C ALA A 62 1.20 4.31 -5.72
N ILE A 63 1.15 2.98 -5.72
CA ILE A 63 2.27 2.13 -6.11
C ILE A 63 2.62 2.35 -7.57
N HIS A 64 1.63 2.35 -8.47
CA HIS A 64 1.85 2.62 -9.88
C HIS A 64 2.49 4.02 -10.10
N ASN A 65 2.03 5.05 -9.40
CA ASN A 65 2.53 6.42 -9.56
C ASN A 65 3.98 6.61 -9.05
N ILE A 66 4.38 5.90 -7.99
CA ILE A 66 5.69 6.07 -7.35
C ILE A 66 6.72 5.04 -7.83
N LEU A 67 6.29 3.81 -8.10
CA LEU A 67 7.16 2.66 -8.38
C LEU A 67 6.96 2.08 -9.77
N GLY A 68 5.91 2.47 -10.49
CA GLY A 68 5.56 1.89 -11.79
C GLY A 68 5.25 0.39 -11.67
N SER A 69 5.76 -0.40 -12.60
CA SER A 69 5.56 -1.86 -12.65
C SER A 69 6.51 -2.66 -11.75
N ALA A 70 7.36 -2.01 -10.94
CA ALA A 70 8.35 -2.67 -10.07
C ALA A 70 7.74 -3.28 -8.78
N ALA A 71 6.42 -3.22 -8.66
CA ALA A 71 5.65 -3.61 -7.49
C ALA A 71 4.28 -4.13 -7.92
N ALA A 72 3.79 -5.17 -7.24
CA ALA A 72 2.48 -5.77 -7.51
C ALA A 72 1.77 -6.09 -6.20
N GLN A 73 0.45 -5.90 -6.18
CA GLN A 73 -0.39 -6.38 -5.09
C GLN A 73 -0.36 -7.90 -5.02
N SER A 74 -0.41 -8.42 -3.80
CA SER A 74 -0.40 -9.86 -3.53
C SER A 74 -1.44 -10.18 -2.46
N GLY A 75 -2.16 -11.29 -2.64
CA GLY A 75 -3.00 -11.83 -1.59
C GLY A 75 -2.16 -12.33 -0.42
N TYR A 76 -2.72 -12.30 0.78
CA TYR A 76 -2.09 -12.84 1.98
C TYR A 76 -3.16 -13.35 2.94
N ASP A 77 -2.81 -14.36 3.73
CA ASP A 77 -3.60 -14.82 4.87
C ASP A 77 -2.96 -14.30 6.16
N LEU A 78 -3.76 -13.73 7.07
CA LEU A 78 -3.32 -13.30 8.39
C LEU A 78 -3.77 -14.30 9.46
N ILE A 79 -2.84 -14.71 10.32
CA ILE A 79 -3.13 -15.50 11.51
C ILE A 79 -2.67 -14.71 12.73
N GLU A 80 -3.61 -14.40 13.62
CA GLU A 80 -3.37 -13.77 14.93
C GLU A 80 -3.41 -14.86 16.02
N PHE A 81 -2.50 -14.79 16.99
CA PHE A 81 -2.41 -15.73 18.12
C PHE A 81 -2.15 -14.96 19.41
#